data_AF-A0A9P1CYZ6-F1
#
_entry.id   AF-A0A9P1CYZ6-F1
#
_cell.length_a   1.000
_cell.length_b   1.000
_cell.length_c   1.000
_cell.angle_alpha   90.00
_cell.angle_beta   90.00
_cell.angle_gamma   90.00
#
_symmetry.space_group_name_H-M   'P 1'
#
loop_
_entity.id
_entity.type
_entity.pdbx_description
1 polymer ?
#
loop_
_entity_poly.entity_id
_entity_poly.type
_entity_poly.pdbx_seq_one_letter_code
_entity_poly.pdbx_strand_id
1 'polypeptide(L)'
;MALGWCDGAETDEEIAVGSTLDISDLPDLPKRGAAFWTEPFMGICVVGVLCCILIALTYGATSTPEVTGLGQIAVTLIWAEAGVAVLSTLYLLFGNAGVVHRSEKTCFPIPAEVEQCLKQQRTLEGLKNVPAGQEYPMHDSYCVRCCLWRPRNAGKVHHCNVCQRCVVGFDHHCGVFGRCIVRANMPCFLANIGMMFAGMVTAMLALMSSG
;
A
#
# COMPACT_ATOMS: atom_id res chain seq x y z
N MET A 1 -8.42 50.72 -40.68
CA MET A 1 -8.51 49.48 -39.87
C MET A 1 -7.47 48.52 -40.41
N ALA A 2 -6.27 48.63 -39.86
CA ALA A 2 -5.09 47.76 -39.99
C ALA A 2 -4.03 48.33 -39.03
N LEU A 3 -2.97 47.54 -38.76
CA LEU A 3 -1.86 47.73 -37.81
C LEU A 3 -2.12 47.06 -36.44
N GLY A 4 -1.29 46.18 -35.93
CA GLY A 4 -0.01 45.64 -36.39
C GLY A 4 0.44 44.54 -35.43
N TRP A 5 1.17 43.56 -35.97
CA TRP A 5 1.91 42.57 -35.19
C TRP A 5 3.04 43.26 -34.43
N CYS A 6 3.14 42.99 -33.13
CA CYS A 6 4.34 43.27 -32.34
C CYS A 6 4.89 41.92 -31.88
N ASP A 7 5.99 41.52 -32.53
CA ASP A 7 6.94 40.55 -32.01
C ASP A 7 7.51 41.09 -30.70
N GLY A 8 7.18 40.44 -29.60
CA GLY A 8 7.86 40.59 -28.32
C GLY A 8 8.49 39.25 -28.00
N ALA A 9 9.80 39.16 -28.23
CA ALA A 9 10.61 38.09 -27.67
C ALA A 9 10.55 38.21 -26.13
N GLU A 10 9.68 37.43 -25.50
CA GLU A 10 9.75 37.17 -24.06
C GLU A 10 10.99 36.32 -23.84
N THR A 11 12.02 36.96 -23.32
CA THR A 11 13.24 36.33 -22.83
C THR A 11 12.88 35.31 -21.75
N ASP A 12 13.30 34.05 -21.95
CA ASP A 12 13.22 32.92 -21.02
C ASP A 12 14.08 33.13 -19.74
N GLU A 13 13.95 34.27 -19.05
CA GLU A 13 14.69 34.59 -17.83
C GLU A 13 13.76 35.07 -16.71
N GLU A 14 13.00 34.16 -16.11
CA GLU A 14 12.41 34.22 -14.75
C GLU A 14 11.52 32.97 -14.58
N ILE A 15 11.72 31.96 -13.72
CA ILE A 15 12.47 31.80 -12.47
C ILE A 15 13.00 30.36 -12.50
N ALA A 16 14.27 30.17 -12.83
CA ALA A 16 14.98 28.93 -12.55
C ALA A 16 15.88 29.15 -11.33
N VAL A 17 15.27 29.30 -10.15
CA VAL A 17 16.00 28.98 -8.91
C VAL A 17 16.03 27.47 -8.82
N GLY A 18 16.86 26.85 -9.67
CA GLY A 18 17.19 25.45 -9.55
C GLY A 18 17.76 25.24 -8.16
N SER A 19 17.09 24.42 -7.35
CA SER A 19 17.67 23.98 -6.09
C SER A 19 19.06 23.43 -6.38
N THR A 20 20.08 23.94 -5.69
CA THR A 20 21.46 23.44 -5.83
C THR A 20 21.64 22.02 -5.29
N LEU A 21 20.56 21.44 -4.73
CA LEU A 21 20.53 20.10 -4.18
C LEU A 21 20.08 19.12 -5.26
N ASP A 22 20.78 17.99 -5.34
CA ASP A 22 20.38 16.82 -6.09
C ASP A 22 19.66 15.81 -5.18
N ILE A 23 18.99 14.83 -5.77
CA ILE A 23 18.34 13.73 -5.05
C ILE A 23 19.33 12.95 -4.17
N SER A 24 20.60 12.93 -4.55
CA SER A 24 21.70 12.30 -3.80
C SER A 24 22.07 13.06 -2.53
N ASP A 25 21.76 14.36 -2.44
CA ASP A 25 21.96 15.17 -1.23
C ASP A 25 20.86 14.99 -0.19
N LEU A 26 19.76 14.30 -0.54
CA LEU A 26 18.66 14.07 0.38
C LEU A 26 19.03 13.04 1.45
N PRO A 27 18.66 13.25 2.72
CA PRO A 27 18.95 12.31 3.80
C PRO A 27 18.27 10.97 3.54
N ASP A 28 18.86 9.88 4.03
CA ASP A 28 18.27 8.55 3.96
C ASP A 28 16.82 8.53 4.44
N LEU A 29 15.99 7.71 3.79
CA LEU A 29 14.62 7.49 4.24
C LEU A 29 14.63 6.87 5.65
N PRO A 30 13.68 7.24 6.53
CA PRO A 30 13.63 6.66 7.87
C PRO A 30 13.57 5.12 7.80
N LYS A 31 14.37 4.48 8.66
CA LYS A 31 14.49 3.02 8.70
C LYS A 31 13.19 2.39 9.20
N ARG A 32 12.87 1.20 8.68
CA ARG A 32 11.74 0.41 9.15
C ARG A 32 12.07 -0.22 10.50
N GLY A 33 11.15 -0.14 11.47
CA GLY A 33 11.33 -0.77 12.78
C GLY A 33 11.23 -2.29 12.74
N ALA A 34 11.55 -2.96 13.83
CA ALA A 34 11.50 -4.43 13.93
C ALA A 34 10.10 -5.00 13.66
N ALA A 35 9.05 -4.31 14.12
CA ALA A 35 7.66 -4.71 13.90
C ALA A 35 7.33 -4.95 12.41
N PHE A 36 7.85 -4.10 11.51
CA PHE A 36 7.66 -4.25 10.07
C PHE A 36 8.12 -5.63 9.55
N TRP A 37 9.17 -6.21 10.13
CA TRP A 37 9.74 -7.48 9.69
C TRP A 37 9.08 -8.69 10.33
N THR A 38 8.48 -8.53 11.52
CA THR A 38 7.85 -9.61 12.27
C THR A 38 6.36 -9.76 11.97
N GLU A 39 5.67 -8.65 11.69
CA GLU A 39 4.23 -8.65 11.43
C GLU A 39 3.79 -9.54 10.24
N PRO A 40 4.53 -9.64 9.11
CA PRO A 40 4.13 -10.51 7.99
C PRO A 40 3.94 -12.00 8.38
N PHE A 41 4.71 -12.49 9.37
CA PHE A 41 4.57 -13.87 9.84
C PHE A 41 3.21 -14.12 10.48
N MET A 42 2.65 -13.11 11.16
CA MET A 42 1.34 -13.22 11.80
C MET A 42 0.26 -13.53 10.76
N GLY A 43 0.25 -12.83 9.63
CA GLY A 43 -0.72 -13.03 8.56
C GLY A 43 -0.59 -14.39 7.89
N ILE A 44 0.64 -14.84 7.63
CA ILE A 44 0.91 -16.19 7.10
C ILE A 44 0.37 -17.25 8.06
N CYS A 45 0.67 -17.13 9.36
CA CYS A 45 0.22 -18.07 10.37
C CYS A 45 -1.31 -18.06 10.50
N VAL A 46 -1.95 -16.89 10.58
CA VAL A 46 -3.41 -16.77 10.70
C VAL A 46 -4.10 -17.42 9.51
N VAL A 47 -3.74 -17.05 8.28
CA VAL A 47 -4.38 -17.61 7.08
C VAL A 47 -4.10 -19.10 6.96
N GLY A 48 -2.85 -19.53 7.18
CA GLY A 48 -2.47 -20.94 7.09
C GLY A 48 -3.22 -21.83 8.08
N VAL A 49 -3.28 -21.43 9.36
CA VAL A 49 -4.00 -22.18 10.40
C VAL A 49 -5.48 -22.27 10.09
N LEU A 50 -6.11 -21.17 9.66
CA LEU A 50 -7.54 -21.15 9.32
C LEU A 50 -7.85 -22.07 8.13
N CYS A 51 -7.03 -22.03 7.07
CA CYS A 51 -7.16 -22.96 5.95
C CYS A 51 -7.03 -24.42 6.42
N CYS A 52 -6.02 -24.74 7.24
CA CYS A 52 -5.83 -26.10 7.77
C CYS A 52 -7.03 -26.58 8.59
N ILE A 53 -7.58 -25.73 9.47
CA ILE A 53 -8.76 -26.07 10.28
C ILE A 53 -9.96 -26.35 9.38
N LEU A 54 -10.27 -25.45 8.45
CA LEU A 54 -11.46 -25.58 7.59
C LEU A 54 -11.37 -26.80 6.66
N ILE A 55 -10.18 -27.07 6.11
CA ILE A 55 -9.91 -28.28 5.33
C ILE A 55 -10.11 -29.52 6.20
N ALA A 56 -9.52 -29.57 7.41
CA ALA A 56 -9.63 -30.71 8.30
C ALA A 56 -11.10 -31.00 8.71
N LEU A 57 -11.88 -29.96 9.02
CA LEU A 57 -13.31 -30.10 9.33
C LEU A 57 -14.10 -30.66 8.15
N THR A 58 -13.83 -30.16 6.94
CA THR A 58 -14.50 -30.60 5.71
C THR A 58 -14.17 -32.06 5.38
N TYR A 59 -12.90 -32.46 5.50
CA TYR A 59 -12.50 -33.86 5.33
C TYR A 59 -13.12 -34.74 6.41
N GLY A 60 -13.08 -34.34 7.68
CA GLY A 60 -13.68 -35.10 8.78
C GLY A 60 -15.18 -35.38 8.56
N ALA A 61 -15.91 -34.40 8.02
CA ALA A 61 -17.33 -34.54 7.67
C ALA A 61 -17.58 -35.45 6.45
N THR A 62 -16.62 -35.57 5.55
CA THR A 62 -16.77 -36.28 4.26
C THR A 62 -16.02 -37.61 4.19
N SER A 63 -15.48 -38.10 5.32
CA SER A 63 -14.67 -39.33 5.38
C SER A 63 -15.49 -40.62 5.48
N THR A 64 -16.82 -40.56 5.47
CA THR A 64 -17.68 -41.75 5.58
C THR A 64 -17.71 -42.54 4.27
N PRO A 65 -17.91 -43.88 4.30
CA PRO A 65 -17.91 -44.72 3.10
C PRO A 65 -19.01 -44.36 2.07
N GLU A 66 -19.99 -43.54 2.46
CA GLU A 66 -21.06 -43.02 1.60
C GLU A 66 -20.77 -41.57 1.16
N VAL A 67 -19.57 -41.30 0.64
CA VAL A 67 -19.25 -39.95 0.13
C VAL A 67 -20.19 -39.63 -1.03
N THR A 68 -21.19 -38.79 -0.75
CA THR A 68 -22.12 -38.28 -1.75
C THR A 68 -21.39 -37.35 -2.72
N GLY A 69 -21.96 -37.12 -3.91
CA GLY A 69 -21.43 -36.12 -4.85
C GLY A 69 -21.27 -34.73 -4.21
N LEU A 70 -22.09 -34.41 -3.21
CA LEU A 70 -21.99 -33.17 -2.42
C LEU A 70 -20.71 -33.10 -1.59
N GLY A 71 -20.26 -34.22 -1.00
CA GLY A 71 -19.01 -34.27 -0.24
C GLY A 71 -17.79 -33.99 -1.11
N GLN A 72 -17.75 -34.55 -2.33
CA GLN A 72 -16.68 -34.27 -3.30
C GLN A 72 -16.68 -32.79 -3.75
N ILE A 73 -17.86 -32.20 -3.94
CA ILE A 73 -18.00 -30.78 -4.25
C ILE A 73 -17.45 -29.93 -3.09
N ALA A 74 -17.82 -30.23 -1.85
CA ALA A 74 -17.36 -29.49 -0.68
C ALA A 74 -15.83 -29.55 -0.52
N VAL A 75 -15.22 -30.74 -0.70
CA VAL A 75 -13.76 -30.90 -0.69
C VAL A 75 -13.09 -30.11 -1.82
N THR A 76 -13.69 -30.08 -3.01
CA THR A 76 -13.13 -29.30 -4.13
C THR A 76 -13.21 -27.81 -3.85
N LEU A 77 -14.34 -27.33 -3.32
CA LEU A 77 -14.56 -25.93 -2.97
C LEU A 77 -13.58 -25.47 -1.89
N ILE A 78 -13.39 -26.24 -0.80
CA ILE A 78 -12.53 -25.81 0.30
C ILE A 78 -11.07 -25.64 -0.11
N TRP A 79 -10.59 -26.48 -1.04
CA TRP A 79 -9.25 -26.34 -1.63
C TRP A 79 -9.15 -25.11 -2.55
N ALA A 80 -10.19 -24.83 -3.34
CA ALA A 80 -10.23 -23.64 -4.19
C ALA A 80 -10.22 -22.35 -3.36
N GLU A 81 -11.05 -22.28 -2.31
CA GLU A 81 -11.13 -21.16 -1.37
C GLU A 81 -9.78 -20.94 -0.65
N ALA A 82 -9.17 -22.01 -0.14
CA ALA A 82 -7.84 -21.95 0.46
C ALA A 82 -6.78 -21.47 -0.55
N GLY A 83 -6.83 -21.95 -1.80
CA GLY A 83 -5.94 -21.50 -2.87
C GLY A 83 -6.07 -20.00 -3.14
N VAL A 84 -7.29 -19.47 -3.24
CA VAL A 84 -7.54 -18.03 -3.42
C VAL A 84 -7.04 -17.22 -2.21
N ALA A 85 -7.26 -17.69 -0.99
CA ALA A 85 -6.77 -17.03 0.22
C ALA A 85 -5.22 -16.99 0.28
N VAL A 86 -4.55 -18.10 -0.06
CA VAL A 86 -3.09 -18.17 -0.13
C VAL A 86 -2.56 -17.22 -1.21
N LEU A 87 -3.10 -17.26 -2.43
CA LEU A 87 -2.67 -16.37 -3.51
C LEU A 87 -2.90 -14.89 -3.18
N SER A 88 -4.04 -14.58 -2.55
CA SER A 88 -4.35 -13.21 -2.09
C SER A 88 -3.36 -12.75 -1.02
N THR A 89 -3.00 -13.64 -0.08
CA THR A 89 -1.99 -13.35 0.95
C THR A 89 -0.61 -13.14 0.34
N LEU A 90 -0.20 -13.96 -0.61
CA LEU A 90 1.06 -13.77 -1.34
C LEU A 90 1.08 -12.42 -2.08
N TYR A 91 -0.02 -12.03 -2.74
CA TYR A 91 -0.11 -10.73 -3.38
C TYR A 91 -0.05 -9.58 -2.36
N LEU A 92 -0.68 -9.72 -1.19
CA LEU A 92 -0.54 -8.73 -0.13
C LEU A 92 0.92 -8.61 0.31
N LEU A 93 1.64 -9.70 0.52
CA LEU A 93 3.02 -9.68 1.01
C LEU A 93 4.02 -9.13 -0.02
N PHE A 94 3.91 -9.53 -1.28
CA PHE A 94 4.91 -9.28 -2.32
C PHE A 94 4.47 -8.27 -3.39
N GLY A 95 3.17 -8.04 -3.54
CA GLY A 95 2.60 -7.13 -4.54
C GLY A 95 2.82 -5.66 -4.21
N ASN A 96 2.30 -4.76 -5.04
CA ASN A 96 2.53 -3.32 -4.86
C ASN A 96 1.80 -2.77 -3.62
N ALA A 97 2.52 -2.04 -2.75
CA ALA A 97 1.96 -1.35 -1.56
C ALA A 97 1.63 0.14 -1.80
N GLY A 98 1.66 0.58 -3.05
CA GLY A 98 1.46 1.98 -3.41
C GLY A 98 2.56 2.91 -2.88
N VAL A 99 3.78 2.43 -2.65
CA VAL A 99 4.87 3.26 -2.12
C VAL A 99 5.21 4.37 -3.11
N VAL A 100 5.24 5.61 -2.62
CA VAL A 100 5.75 6.75 -3.38
C VAL A 100 7.27 6.74 -3.30
N HIS A 101 7.93 6.53 -4.44
CA HIS A 101 9.38 6.54 -4.54
C HIS A 101 9.92 7.95 -4.77
N ARG A 102 11.12 8.22 -4.26
CA ARG A 102 11.87 9.44 -4.58
C ARG A 102 12.31 9.38 -6.04
N SER A 103 12.13 10.49 -6.73
CA SER A 103 12.60 10.78 -8.08
C SER A 103 12.66 12.30 -8.21
N GLU A 104 13.32 12.83 -9.23
CA GLU A 104 13.35 14.28 -9.46
C GLU A 104 11.93 14.89 -9.44
N LYS A 105 10.98 14.23 -10.11
CA LYS A 105 9.58 14.67 -10.20
C LYS A 105 8.83 14.66 -8.88
N THR A 106 9.20 13.77 -7.96
CA THR A 106 8.50 13.67 -6.66
C THR A 106 9.22 14.45 -5.57
N CYS A 107 10.50 14.75 -5.73
CA CYS A 107 11.29 15.45 -4.71
C CYS A 107 11.38 16.96 -4.93
N PHE A 108 11.28 17.43 -6.18
CA PHE A 108 11.55 18.82 -6.55
C PHE A 108 10.35 19.55 -7.15
N PRO A 109 10.28 20.88 -7.01
CA PRO A 109 11.19 21.72 -6.20
C PRO A 109 11.00 21.46 -4.70
N ILE A 110 12.08 21.57 -3.92
CA ILE A 110 12.02 21.40 -2.45
C ILE A 110 11.46 22.69 -1.85
N PRO A 111 10.50 22.65 -0.92
CA PRO A 111 10.05 23.85 -0.22
C PRO A 111 11.19 24.59 0.47
N ALA A 112 11.23 25.93 0.36
CA ALA A 112 12.35 26.77 0.83
C ALA A 112 12.78 26.50 2.28
N GLU A 113 11.83 26.31 3.21
CA GLU A 113 12.12 25.99 4.62
C GLU A 113 12.88 24.66 4.77
N VAL A 114 12.48 23.65 3.99
CA VAL A 114 13.12 22.33 3.98
C VAL A 114 14.49 22.43 3.32
N GLU A 115 14.58 23.12 2.18
CA GLU A 115 15.83 23.31 1.46
C GLU A 115 16.88 24.02 2.32
N GLN A 116 16.48 25.06 3.06
CA GLN A 116 17.36 25.79 3.98
C GLN A 116 17.88 24.87 5.09
N CYS A 117 17.02 24.04 5.67
CA CYS A 117 17.44 23.07 6.70
C CYS A 117 18.46 22.06 6.13
N LEU A 118 18.20 21.54 4.93
CA LEU A 118 19.11 20.61 4.26
C LEU A 118 20.47 21.25 3.97
N LYS A 119 20.50 22.47 3.41
CA LYS A 119 21.72 23.23 3.14
C LYS A 119 22.53 23.54 4.41
N GLN A 120 21.86 23.75 5.54
CA GLN A 120 22.48 23.99 6.84
C GLN A 120 22.79 22.71 7.62
N GLN A 121 22.56 21.52 7.04
CA GLN A 121 22.71 20.22 7.70
C GLN A 121 21.93 20.12 9.03
N ARG A 122 20.77 20.77 9.11
CA ARG A 122 19.88 20.72 10.26
C ARG A 122 18.93 19.54 10.15
N THR A 123 18.53 19.00 11.30
CA THR A 123 17.51 17.95 11.36
C THR A 123 16.16 18.44 10.84
N LEU A 124 15.45 17.57 10.12
CA LEU A 124 14.07 17.78 9.68
C LEU A 124 13.05 17.24 10.71
N GLU A 125 13.53 16.65 11.81
CA GLU A 125 12.67 16.16 12.89
C GLU A 125 11.89 17.31 13.52
N GLY A 126 10.60 17.09 13.76
CA GLY A 126 9.70 18.10 14.33
C GLY A 126 9.14 19.11 13.33
N LEU A 127 9.67 19.18 12.10
CA LEU A 127 9.06 19.99 11.05
C LEU A 127 7.69 19.41 10.65
N LYS A 128 6.75 20.30 10.35
CA LYS A 128 5.43 19.91 9.81
C LYS A 128 5.54 19.67 8.30
N ASN A 129 4.64 18.86 7.76
CA ASN A 129 4.53 18.73 6.31
C ASN A 129 4.08 20.08 5.71
N VAL A 130 4.70 20.50 4.62
CA VAL A 130 4.40 21.78 3.97
C VAL A 130 3.17 21.60 3.07
N PRO A 131 2.05 22.31 3.26
CA PRO A 131 0.91 22.21 2.36
C PRO A 131 1.28 22.69 0.96
N ALA A 132 0.75 22.05 -0.07
CA ALA A 132 0.93 22.55 -1.43
C ALA A 132 0.16 23.86 -1.62
N GLY A 133 0.85 24.90 -2.08
CA GLY A 133 0.25 26.17 -2.48
C GLY A 133 -0.37 26.10 -3.88
N GLN A 134 -0.91 27.22 -4.37
CA GLN A 134 -1.45 27.32 -5.73
C GLN A 134 -0.41 27.05 -6.82
N GLU A 135 0.88 27.20 -6.50
CA GLU A 135 2.02 26.90 -7.37
C GLU A 135 2.17 25.41 -7.69
N TYR A 136 1.69 24.51 -6.80
CA TYR A 136 1.82 23.06 -6.97
C TYR A 136 0.45 22.37 -6.96
N PRO A 137 -0.44 22.66 -7.92
CA PRO A 137 -1.84 22.23 -7.89
C PRO A 137 -2.03 20.71 -8.00
N MET A 138 -0.99 19.98 -8.44
CA MET A 138 -0.98 18.52 -8.58
C MET A 138 -0.53 17.79 -7.29
N HIS A 139 -0.24 18.52 -6.22
CA HIS A 139 0.25 17.96 -4.96
C HIS A 139 -0.65 18.39 -3.79
N ASP A 140 -0.68 17.58 -2.73
CA ASP A 140 -1.40 17.93 -1.49
C ASP A 140 -0.48 18.57 -0.45
N SER A 141 0.70 17.99 -0.26
CA SER A 141 1.69 18.46 0.71
C SER A 141 3.06 17.83 0.45
N TYR A 142 4.11 18.48 0.94
CA TYR A 142 5.45 17.95 1.00
C TYR A 142 5.67 17.16 2.29
N CYS A 143 6.01 15.88 2.18
CA CYS A 143 6.36 15.05 3.31
C CYS A 143 7.83 15.28 3.71
N VAL A 144 8.06 16.03 4.78
CA VAL A 144 9.43 16.36 5.26
C VAL A 144 10.23 15.12 5.65
N ARG A 145 9.57 14.05 6.10
CA ARG A 145 10.22 12.78 6.47
C ARG A 145 10.69 11.97 5.28
N CYS A 146 9.97 12.08 4.16
CA CYS A 146 10.31 11.36 2.94
C CYS A 146 11.03 12.25 1.92
N CYS A 147 11.12 13.56 2.16
CA CYS A 147 11.57 14.57 1.20
C CYS A 147 10.92 14.41 -0.17
N LEU A 148 9.59 14.34 -0.20
CA LEU A 148 8.82 14.23 -1.44
C LEU A 148 7.44 14.87 -1.34
N TRP A 149 6.95 15.36 -2.48
CA TRP A 149 5.58 15.78 -2.69
C TRP A 149 4.63 14.61 -2.72
N ARG A 150 3.48 14.77 -2.06
CA ARG A 150 2.36 13.83 -2.09
C ARG A 150 1.49 14.13 -3.31
N PRO A 151 1.48 13.26 -4.34
CA PRO A 151 0.70 13.49 -5.56
C PRO A 151 -0.80 13.42 -5.26
N ARG A 152 -1.53 14.49 -5.61
CA ARG A 152 -2.98 14.59 -5.43
C ARG A 152 -3.74 13.64 -6.36
N ASN A 153 -3.25 13.47 -7.59
CA ASN A 153 -3.90 12.64 -8.62
C ASN A 153 -3.80 11.12 -8.35
N ALA A 154 -2.88 10.68 -7.49
CA ALA A 154 -2.73 9.27 -7.13
C ALA A 154 -3.68 8.83 -5.99
N GLY A 155 -4.59 9.72 -5.57
CA GLY A 155 -5.47 9.54 -4.43
C GLY A 155 -4.83 9.91 -3.11
N LYS A 156 -5.49 9.59 -2.00
CA LYS A 156 -5.08 9.98 -0.65
C LYS A 156 -3.70 9.39 -0.29
N VAL A 157 -2.68 10.23 -0.17
CA VAL A 157 -1.31 9.80 0.18
C VAL A 157 -1.03 10.03 1.66
N HIS A 158 -0.57 8.99 2.36
CA HIS A 158 -0.22 9.06 3.78
C HIS A 158 1.16 8.52 4.05
N HIS A 159 1.87 9.17 4.97
CA HIS A 159 3.06 8.61 5.58
C HIS A 159 2.65 7.61 6.66
N CYS A 160 2.92 6.33 6.43
CA CYS A 160 2.75 5.31 7.45
C CYS A 160 3.95 5.33 8.41
N ASN A 161 3.71 5.57 9.70
CA ASN A 161 4.76 5.61 10.72
C ASN A 161 5.40 4.24 10.99
N VAL A 162 4.70 3.14 10.65
CA VAL A 162 5.24 1.77 10.80
C VAL A 162 6.14 1.42 9.61
N CYS A 163 5.63 1.57 8.38
CA CYS A 163 6.40 1.29 7.16
C CYS A 163 7.46 2.36 6.85
N GLN A 164 7.37 3.53 7.47
CA GLN A 164 8.21 4.71 7.23
C GLN A 164 8.27 5.14 5.77
N ARG A 165 7.14 5.05 5.07
CA ARG A 165 7.01 5.42 3.66
C ARG A 165 5.68 6.14 3.43
N CYS A 166 5.67 7.07 2.48
CA CYS A 166 4.44 7.57 1.90
C CYS A 166 3.85 6.51 0.98
N VAL A 167 2.55 6.25 1.11
CA VAL A 167 1.80 5.31 0.27
C VAL A 167 0.55 5.97 -0.30
N VAL A 168 0.24 5.69 -1.56
CA VAL A 168 -0.93 6.20 -2.29
C VAL A 168 -2.16 5.33 -2.02
N GLY A 169 -3.34 5.96 -2.03
CA GLY A 169 -4.61 5.26 -1.77
C GLY A 169 -4.65 4.59 -0.40
N PHE A 170 -4.03 5.20 0.61
CA PHE A 170 -3.92 4.64 1.95
C PHE A 170 -5.28 4.43 2.61
N ASP A 171 -5.48 3.23 3.14
CA ASP A 171 -6.59 2.92 4.05
C ASP A 171 -6.05 2.80 5.48
N HIS A 172 -5.26 1.75 5.76
CA HIS A 172 -4.63 1.53 7.07
C HIS A 172 -3.33 0.72 6.95
N HIS A 173 -2.57 0.66 8.05
CA HIS A 173 -1.50 -0.33 8.23
C HIS A 173 -2.09 -1.55 8.92
N CYS A 174 -2.08 -2.71 8.26
CA CYS A 174 -2.56 -3.93 8.85
C CYS A 174 -1.42 -4.63 9.60
N GLY A 175 -1.50 -4.65 10.93
CA GLY A 175 -0.54 -5.35 11.78
C GLY A 175 -0.55 -6.88 11.60
N VAL A 176 -1.63 -7.45 11.05
CA VAL A 176 -1.69 -8.89 10.71
C VAL A 176 -0.82 -9.19 9.49
N PHE A 177 -0.93 -8.41 8.42
CA PHE A 177 -0.13 -8.65 7.20
C PHE A 177 1.22 -7.92 7.18
N GLY A 178 1.51 -7.10 8.19
CA GLY A 178 2.73 -6.29 8.27
C GLY A 178 2.87 -5.28 7.13
N ARG A 179 1.75 -4.76 6.64
CA ARG A 179 1.73 -3.94 5.43
C ARG A 179 0.60 -2.93 5.41
N CYS A 180 0.84 -1.80 4.73
CA CYS A 180 -0.23 -0.91 4.32
C CYS A 180 -1.21 -1.61 3.38
N ILE A 181 -2.49 -1.56 3.75
CA ILE A 181 -3.60 -1.82 2.85
C ILE A 181 -3.91 -0.52 2.13
N VAL A 182 -3.87 -0.60 0.81
CA VAL A 182 -4.05 0.51 -0.11
C VAL A 182 -5.09 0.13 -1.15
N ARG A 183 -5.64 1.13 -1.85
CA ARG A 183 -6.61 0.91 -2.93
C ARG A 183 -6.19 -0.18 -3.92
N ALA A 184 -4.91 -0.25 -4.28
CA ALA A 184 -4.41 -1.21 -5.26
C ALA A 184 -4.42 -2.68 -4.78
N ASN A 185 -4.27 -2.93 -3.47
CA ASN A 185 -4.25 -4.29 -2.90
C ASN A 185 -5.51 -4.62 -2.07
N MET A 186 -6.44 -3.67 -1.94
CA MET A 186 -7.73 -3.84 -1.28
C MET A 186 -8.54 -5.04 -1.80
N PRO A 187 -8.58 -5.36 -3.12
CA PRO A 187 -9.30 -6.54 -3.60
C PRO A 187 -8.79 -7.84 -2.99
N CYS A 188 -7.46 -8.02 -2.86
CA CYS A 188 -6.88 -9.22 -2.23
C CYS A 188 -7.10 -9.24 -0.72
N PHE A 189 -7.11 -8.07 -0.06
CA PHE A 189 -7.48 -7.98 1.35
C PHE A 189 -8.92 -8.43 1.59
N LEU A 190 -9.86 -7.93 0.79
CA LEU A 190 -11.27 -8.34 0.86
C LEU A 190 -11.48 -9.80 0.44
N ALA A 191 -10.70 -10.30 -0.54
CA ALA A 191 -10.75 -11.71 -0.94
C ALA A 191 -10.36 -12.63 0.22
N ASN A 192 -9.32 -12.30 1.00
CA ASN A 192 -8.97 -13.07 2.20
C ASN A 192 -10.12 -13.14 3.22
N ILE A 193 -10.79 -12.00 3.48
CA ILE A 193 -11.95 -11.96 4.38
C ILE A 193 -13.10 -12.78 3.79
N GLY A 194 -13.39 -12.63 2.50
CA GLY A 194 -14.46 -13.34 1.81
C GLY A 194 -14.26 -14.85 1.78
N MET A 195 -13.05 -15.33 1.47
CA MET A 195 -12.71 -16.76 1.44
C MET A 195 -12.80 -17.39 2.82
N MET A 196 -12.51 -16.65 3.89
CA MET A 196 -12.73 -17.11 5.26
C MET A 196 -14.22 -17.40 5.53
N PHE A 197 -15.12 -16.47 5.17
CA PHE A 197 -16.56 -16.68 5.33
C PHE A 197 -17.10 -17.78 4.42
N ALA A 198 -16.66 -17.83 3.16
CA ALA A 198 -17.03 -18.89 2.23
C ALA A 198 -16.61 -20.27 2.76
N GLY A 199 -15.36 -20.41 3.22
CA GLY A 199 -14.87 -21.67 3.79
C GLY A 199 -15.59 -22.10 5.06
N MET A 200 -16.00 -21.16 5.93
CA MET A 200 -16.86 -21.48 7.07
C MET A 200 -18.22 -22.05 6.62
N VAL A 201 -18.84 -21.47 5.58
CA VAL A 201 -20.11 -21.96 5.02
C VAL A 201 -19.91 -23.34 4.37
N THR A 202 -18.85 -23.52 3.58
CA THR A 202 -18.52 -24.80 2.94
C THR A 202 -18.33 -25.91 3.98
N ALA A 203 -17.54 -25.66 5.03
CA ALA A 203 -17.33 -26.62 6.11
C ALA A 203 -18.63 -26.92 6.90
N MET A 204 -19.44 -25.90 7.17
CA MET A 204 -20.73 -26.06 7.85
C MET A 204 -21.70 -26.93 7.03
N LEU A 205 -21.82 -26.69 5.73
CA LEU A 205 -22.68 -27.48 4.85
C LEU A 205 -22.21 -28.92 4.77
N ALA A 206 -20.89 -29.16 4.70
CA ALA A 206 -20.32 -30.50 4.73
C ALA A 206 -20.70 -31.24 6.03
N LEU A 207 -20.56 -30.58 7.18
CA LEU A 207 -20.96 -31.14 8.49
C LEU A 207 -22.46 -31.44 8.54
N MET A 208 -23.31 -30.53 8.07
CA MET A 208 -24.76 -30.72 8.02
C MET A 208 -25.19 -31.86 7.07
N SER A 209 -24.43 -32.12 6.01
CA SER A 209 -24.69 -33.25 5.10
C SER A 209 -24.17 -34.60 5.60
N SER A 210 -23.38 -34.59 6.68
CA SER A 210 -22.75 -35.79 7.24
C SER A 210 -23.55 -36.47 8.36
N GLY A 211 -24.64 -35.83 8.79
CA GLY A 211 -25.53 -36.32 9.86
C GLY A 211 -26.86 -36.87 9.37
#